data_AF-A0A7K1KGE4-F1
#
_entry.id   AF-A0A7K1KGE4-F1
#
_cell.length_a   1.000
_cell.length_b   1.000
_cell.length_c   1.000
_cell.angle_alpha   90.00
_cell.angle_beta   90.00
_cell.angle_gamma   90.00
#
_symmetry.space_group_name_H-M   'P 1'
#
loop_
_entity.id
_entity.type
_entity.pdbx_description
1 polymer ?
#
loop_
_entity_poly.entity_id
_entity_poly.type
_entity_poly.pdbx_seq_one_letter_code
_entity_poly.pdbx_strand_id
1 'polypeptide(L)'
;MTASVRSGAGASNAATRDAFSERLLKGSVRKSYAPVVDIDWDAPLDPDKFFLPPRIVSLYGTPLWDGMSREEQIELSRQELANTLSAGIWFENILNQSLLRKMMHQDPTSHSTHYELTELGDETRHMVMFGKAIDKIGAKPVRPRLYQRIIINSLPFAFRGSVLWVAALVGEEIFDSLQRQMMDDPDLQPMVQRLMRIHVTEEARHIQFARDGLRKRTPSMPWYTRVWVANLNGAGGLFFRYLFTNKVQYHRVGLDARAARRMARASAHRHDVQISGFAPLAAFLEEVGLMGRLARRMWRRTGFLPARTPRGLTAPASSPPSSGADVTEEVYDGFAVLDNGDGDRRVHVRLAGHLDPIDGRFHWRGTILDAPTSVAPGPVRISIGTRTVDARITERTSQGTHSISGIGEPPFDLDGSDGAAVSAAG
;
A
#
# COMPACT_ATOMS: atom_id res chain seq x y z
N MET A 1 39.72 39.08 0.69
CA MET A 1 39.50 37.62 0.79
C MET A 1 37.99 37.36 0.72
N THR A 2 37.50 36.96 -0.44
CA THR A 2 36.10 36.60 -0.68
C THR A 2 35.94 35.10 -0.40
N ALA A 3 35.20 34.76 0.66
CA ALA A 3 34.90 33.38 1.00
C ALA A 3 33.86 32.82 0.02
N SER A 4 34.29 31.90 -0.84
CA SER A 4 33.42 31.12 -1.71
C SER A 4 32.63 30.09 -0.89
N VAL A 5 31.33 30.30 -0.79
CA VAL A 5 30.39 29.36 -0.16
C VAL A 5 30.12 28.21 -1.15
N ARG A 6 30.43 26.97 -0.74
CA ARG A 6 30.03 25.74 -1.44
C ARG A 6 28.49 25.65 -1.50
N SER A 7 27.86 26.15 -2.55
CA SER A 7 26.40 26.11 -2.77
C SER A 7 25.92 24.97 -3.69
N GLY A 8 26.82 24.21 -4.32
CA GLY A 8 26.46 23.30 -5.42
C GLY A 8 25.73 21.99 -5.05
N ALA A 9 25.97 21.42 -3.86
CA ALA A 9 25.45 20.09 -3.52
C ALA A 9 24.05 20.11 -2.87
N GLY A 10 23.65 21.23 -2.26
CA GLY A 10 22.33 21.39 -1.65
C GLY A 10 21.24 21.69 -2.68
N ALA A 11 21.56 22.53 -3.67
CA ALA A 11 20.61 22.96 -4.69
C ALA A 11 20.23 21.82 -5.67
N SER A 12 21.18 20.97 -6.07
CA SER A 12 20.93 19.85 -6.99
C SER A 12 20.05 18.74 -6.36
N ASN A 13 20.27 18.45 -5.08
CA ASN A 13 19.46 17.51 -4.32
C ASN A 13 18.04 18.03 -4.06
N ALA A 14 17.89 19.33 -3.81
CA ALA A 14 16.58 19.98 -3.67
C ALA A 14 15.79 19.92 -4.98
N ALA A 15 16.40 20.29 -6.11
CA ALA A 15 15.77 20.24 -7.44
C ALA A 15 15.33 18.82 -7.85
N THR A 16 16.13 17.81 -7.50
CA THR A 16 15.80 16.40 -7.80
C THR A 16 14.67 15.87 -6.90
N ARG A 17 14.56 16.35 -5.66
CA ARG A 17 13.47 15.99 -4.75
C ARG A 17 12.15 16.66 -5.17
N ASP A 18 12.22 17.90 -5.61
CA ASP A 18 11.04 18.65 -6.04
C ASP A 18 10.39 18.00 -7.28
N ALA A 19 11.20 17.67 -8.30
CA ALA A 19 10.72 16.94 -9.49
C ALA A 19 10.19 15.53 -9.18
N PHE A 20 10.72 14.84 -8.17
CA PHE A 20 10.17 13.55 -7.72
C PHE A 20 8.80 13.72 -7.03
N SER A 21 8.69 14.73 -6.15
CA SER A 21 7.45 15.04 -5.43
C SER A 21 6.35 15.48 -6.39
N GLU A 22 6.68 16.28 -7.41
CA GLU A 22 5.74 16.68 -8.47
C GLU A 22 5.17 15.46 -9.22
N ARG A 23 6.00 14.46 -9.54
CA ARG A 23 5.51 13.22 -10.17
C ARG A 23 4.58 12.43 -9.26
N LEU A 24 4.91 12.34 -7.97
CA LEU A 24 4.04 11.65 -7.02
C LEU A 24 2.73 12.40 -6.81
N LEU A 25 2.74 13.73 -6.73
CA LEU A 25 1.53 14.56 -6.69
C LEU A 25 0.61 14.30 -7.89
N LYS A 26 1.16 14.32 -9.11
CA LYS A 26 0.42 13.94 -10.32
C LYS A 26 -0.11 12.51 -10.27
N GLY A 27 0.60 11.62 -9.58
CA GLY A 27 0.17 10.24 -9.33
C GLY A 27 -0.97 10.13 -8.30
N SER A 28 -0.92 10.92 -7.22
CA SER A 28 -1.93 10.92 -6.16
C SER A 28 -3.28 11.41 -6.66
N VAL A 29 -3.32 12.45 -7.49
CA VAL A 29 -4.58 12.92 -8.13
C VAL A 29 -5.24 11.80 -8.94
N ARG A 30 -4.44 10.93 -9.57
CA ARG A 30 -4.90 9.81 -10.41
C ARG A 30 -5.21 8.52 -9.64
N LYS A 31 -4.85 8.40 -8.35
CA LYS A 31 -4.88 7.15 -7.57
C LYS A 31 -5.22 7.39 -6.09
N SER A 32 -6.02 8.41 -5.79
CA SER A 32 -6.55 8.66 -4.45
C SER A 32 -7.98 8.15 -4.40
N TYR A 33 -8.24 7.21 -3.51
CA TYR A 33 -9.54 6.56 -3.35
C TYR A 33 -10.35 7.27 -2.27
N ALA A 34 -11.67 7.29 -2.43
CA ALA A 34 -12.62 7.70 -1.41
C ALA A 34 -13.21 6.45 -0.74
N PRO A 35 -12.77 6.08 0.47
CA PRO A 35 -13.19 4.83 1.13
C PRO A 35 -14.70 4.66 1.29
N VAL A 36 -15.47 5.75 1.29
CA VAL A 36 -16.93 5.74 1.37
C VAL A 36 -17.58 5.21 0.09
N VAL A 37 -16.96 5.45 -1.06
CA VAL A 37 -17.48 5.11 -2.39
C VAL A 37 -16.83 3.82 -2.91
N ASP A 38 -15.53 3.65 -2.68
CA ASP A 38 -14.75 2.57 -3.31
C ASP A 38 -14.93 1.18 -2.68
N ILE A 39 -15.71 1.08 -1.60
CA ILE A 39 -16.05 -0.18 -0.95
C ILE A 39 -17.57 -0.23 -0.81
N ASP A 40 -18.18 -1.29 -1.33
CA ASP A 40 -19.59 -1.59 -1.04
C ASP A 40 -19.72 -2.04 0.42
N TRP A 41 -20.00 -1.07 1.29
CA TRP A 41 -20.20 -1.29 2.71
C TRP A 41 -21.55 -1.95 3.03
N ASP A 42 -22.48 -1.99 2.08
CA ASP A 42 -23.81 -2.55 2.26
C ASP A 42 -23.86 -4.04 1.87
N ALA A 43 -22.95 -4.49 1.01
CA ALA A 43 -22.77 -5.90 0.66
C ALA A 43 -22.74 -6.81 1.91
N PRO A 44 -23.44 -7.96 1.89
CA PRO A 44 -23.43 -8.90 3.00
C PRO A 44 -22.05 -9.54 3.15
N LEU A 45 -21.66 -9.84 4.39
CA LEU A 45 -20.48 -10.65 4.66
C LEU A 45 -20.81 -12.13 4.39
N ASP A 46 -19.88 -12.83 3.75
CA ASP A 46 -20.02 -14.27 3.49
C ASP A 46 -19.64 -15.05 4.77
N PRO A 47 -20.54 -15.84 5.37
CA PRO A 47 -20.26 -16.53 6.64
C PRO A 47 -19.15 -17.59 6.53
N ASP A 48 -18.86 -18.09 5.32
CA ASP A 48 -17.90 -19.18 5.11
C ASP A 48 -16.49 -18.69 4.72
N LYS A 49 -16.34 -17.37 4.55
CA LYS A 49 -15.09 -16.70 4.19
C LYS A 49 -14.34 -16.11 5.37
N PHE A 50 -13.02 -16.15 5.27
CA PHE A 50 -12.12 -15.57 6.26
C PHE A 50 -11.96 -14.07 6.09
N PHE A 51 -11.52 -13.43 7.17
CA PHE A 51 -11.13 -12.02 7.21
C PHE A 51 -9.62 -11.81 7.05
N LEU A 52 -8.83 -12.87 7.20
CA LEU A 52 -7.43 -12.96 6.79
C LEU A 52 -7.24 -14.34 6.16
N PRO A 53 -6.48 -14.48 5.06
CA PRO A 53 -6.20 -15.79 4.48
C PRO A 53 -5.64 -16.75 5.53
N PRO A 54 -6.07 -18.03 5.52
CA PRO A 54 -5.65 -19.02 6.52
C PRO A 54 -4.15 -19.04 6.76
N ARG A 55 -3.36 -19.05 5.67
CA ARG A 55 -1.89 -19.08 5.74
C ARG A 55 -1.27 -17.90 6.51
N ILE A 56 -1.96 -16.77 6.67
CA ILE A 56 -1.44 -15.60 7.39
C ILE A 56 -1.85 -15.60 8.86
N VAL A 57 -2.93 -16.31 9.22
CA VAL A 57 -3.44 -16.39 10.58
C VAL A 57 -2.39 -16.99 11.52
N SER A 58 -2.24 -16.40 12.71
CA SER A 58 -1.08 -16.67 13.57
C SER A 58 -0.95 -18.11 14.08
N LEU A 59 -2.06 -18.85 14.14
CA LEU A 59 -2.09 -20.26 14.56
C LEU A 59 -2.04 -21.26 13.40
N TYR A 60 -2.07 -20.81 12.15
CA TYR A 60 -2.06 -21.72 11.00
C TYR A 60 -0.86 -22.69 11.03
N GLY A 61 -1.13 -23.96 10.72
CA GLY A 61 -0.14 -25.05 10.74
C GLY A 61 0.32 -25.46 12.15
N THR A 62 -0.50 -25.21 13.18
CA THR A 62 -0.23 -25.66 14.55
C THR A 62 -1.30 -26.65 15.02
N PRO A 63 -1.00 -27.53 16.00
CA PRO A 63 -1.98 -28.50 16.50
C PRO A 63 -3.29 -27.89 17.03
N LEU A 64 -3.24 -26.66 17.56
CA LEU A 64 -4.47 -25.96 18.00
C LEU A 64 -5.33 -25.55 16.80
N TRP A 65 -4.72 -25.10 15.70
CA TRP A 65 -5.45 -24.75 14.49
C TRP A 65 -6.09 -25.98 13.85
N ASP A 66 -5.36 -27.09 13.80
CA ASP A 66 -5.86 -28.36 13.26
C ASP A 66 -7.03 -28.93 14.09
N GLY A 67 -7.08 -28.58 15.39
CA GLY A 67 -8.18 -28.94 16.29
C GLY A 67 -9.33 -27.92 16.34
N MET A 68 -9.21 -26.77 15.68
CA MET A 68 -10.28 -25.76 15.64
C MET A 68 -11.33 -26.09 14.59
N SER A 69 -12.59 -25.79 14.89
CA SER A 69 -13.66 -25.83 13.90
C SER A 69 -13.44 -24.75 12.82
N ARG A 70 -14.09 -24.89 11.66
CA ARG A 70 -14.05 -23.87 10.60
C ARG A 70 -14.53 -22.52 11.11
N GLU A 71 -15.58 -22.49 11.91
CA GLU A 71 -16.13 -21.27 12.52
C GLU A 71 -15.12 -20.60 13.46
N GLU A 72 -14.43 -21.38 14.30
CA GLU A 72 -13.38 -20.86 15.18
C GLU A 72 -12.20 -20.28 14.40
N GLN A 73 -11.83 -20.93 13.28
CA GLN A 73 -10.78 -20.44 12.39
C GLN A 73 -11.16 -19.11 11.72
N ILE A 74 -12.40 -18.99 11.25
CA ILE A 74 -12.95 -17.74 10.68
C ILE A 74 -13.00 -16.64 11.75
N GLU A 75 -13.51 -16.95 12.94
CA GLU A 75 -13.59 -16.01 14.05
C GLU A 75 -12.20 -15.53 14.50
N LEU A 76 -11.19 -16.42 14.54
CA LEU A 76 -9.82 -16.02 14.81
C LEU A 76 -9.29 -15.06 13.75
N SER A 77 -9.52 -15.35 12.47
CA SER A 77 -9.10 -14.44 11.38
C SER A 77 -9.75 -13.06 11.52
N ARG A 78 -11.01 -13.00 11.94
CA ARG A 78 -11.76 -11.74 12.20
C ARG A 78 -11.15 -10.94 13.32
N GLN A 79 -10.79 -11.59 14.44
CA GLN A 79 -10.17 -10.93 15.59
C GLN A 79 -8.74 -10.45 15.28
N GLU A 80 -7.99 -11.21 14.48
CA GLU A 80 -6.65 -10.81 14.04
C GLU A 80 -6.67 -9.65 13.06
N LEU A 81 -7.64 -9.63 12.12
CA LEU A 81 -7.87 -8.46 11.25
C LEU A 81 -8.20 -7.23 12.10
N ALA A 82 -9.16 -7.34 13.03
CA ALA A 82 -9.57 -6.23 13.88
C ALA A 82 -8.40 -5.66 14.70
N ASN A 83 -7.53 -6.51 15.25
CA ASN A 83 -6.33 -6.09 15.97
C ASN A 83 -5.34 -5.37 15.04
N THR A 84 -5.18 -5.85 13.80
CA THR A 84 -4.29 -5.26 12.80
C THR A 84 -4.78 -3.89 12.35
N LEU A 85 -6.04 -3.78 11.93
CA LEU A 85 -6.66 -2.51 11.52
C LEU A 85 -6.66 -1.51 12.67
N SER A 86 -6.95 -1.95 13.90
CA SER A 86 -6.87 -1.08 15.08
C SER A 86 -5.48 -0.50 15.28
N ALA A 87 -4.42 -1.30 15.05
CA ALA A 87 -3.05 -0.82 15.15
C ALA A 87 -2.66 0.10 14.00
N GLY A 88 -3.16 -0.15 12.79
CA GLY A 88 -3.02 0.73 11.62
C GLY A 88 -3.51 2.14 11.92
N ILE A 89 -4.75 2.28 12.44
CA ILE A 89 -5.32 3.58 12.83
C ILE A 89 -4.37 4.37 13.77
N TRP A 90 -3.77 3.71 14.76
CA TRP A 90 -2.85 4.39 15.68
C TRP A 90 -1.51 4.73 15.03
N PHE A 91 -1.04 3.88 14.13
CA PHE A 91 0.20 4.09 13.38
C PHE A 91 0.07 5.30 12.44
N GLU A 92 -0.98 5.37 11.64
CA GLU A 92 -1.29 6.49 10.74
C GLU A 92 -1.45 7.80 11.53
N ASN A 93 -2.11 7.75 12.68
CA ASN A 93 -2.21 8.90 13.57
C ASN A 93 -0.84 9.38 14.11
N ILE A 94 0.11 8.48 14.36
CA ILE A 94 1.49 8.86 14.77
C ILE A 94 2.23 9.50 13.59
N LEU A 95 2.07 8.96 12.37
CA LEU A 95 2.65 9.54 11.16
C LEU A 95 2.09 10.94 10.90
N ASN A 96 0.78 11.11 10.96
CA ASN A 96 0.10 12.40 10.79
C ASN A 96 0.64 13.46 11.76
N GLN A 97 0.75 13.12 13.05
CA GLN A 97 1.35 14.02 14.04
C GLN A 97 2.81 14.36 13.74
N SER A 98 3.57 13.41 13.21
CA SER A 98 4.99 13.61 12.89
C SER A 98 5.17 14.46 11.63
N LEU A 99 4.35 14.26 10.59
CA LEU A 99 4.33 15.05 9.36
C LEU A 99 3.91 16.49 9.64
N LEU A 100 2.81 16.71 10.40
CA LEU A 100 2.36 18.05 10.79
C LEU A 100 3.43 18.82 11.57
N ARG A 101 4.15 18.16 12.48
CA ARG A 101 5.27 18.77 13.21
C ARG A 101 6.45 19.11 12.29
N LYS A 102 6.74 18.25 11.32
CA LYS A 102 7.85 18.44 10.39
C LYS A 102 7.60 19.62 9.45
N MET A 103 6.35 19.76 8.97
CA MET A 103 5.90 20.85 8.12
C MET A 103 6.19 22.25 8.71
N MET A 104 6.15 22.40 10.05
CA MET A 104 6.48 23.66 10.74
C MET A 104 7.91 24.18 10.48
N HIS A 105 8.77 23.34 9.90
CA HIS A 105 10.16 23.66 9.60
C HIS A 105 10.48 23.56 8.09
N GLN A 106 9.46 23.52 7.23
CA GLN A 106 9.59 23.40 5.78
C GLN A 106 8.97 24.60 5.07
N ASP A 107 9.40 24.83 3.83
CA ASP A 107 8.80 25.81 2.94
C ASP A 107 7.39 25.34 2.54
N PRO A 108 6.31 26.06 2.91
CA PRO A 108 4.95 25.65 2.62
C PRO A 108 4.64 25.68 1.11
N THR A 109 5.44 26.33 0.28
CA THR A 109 5.23 26.44 -1.16
C THR A 109 5.90 25.32 -1.97
N SER A 110 6.75 24.51 -1.34
CA SER A 110 7.49 23.45 -2.05
C SER A 110 6.59 22.26 -2.40
N HIS A 111 6.83 21.60 -3.55
CA HIS A 111 6.09 20.39 -3.93
C HIS A 111 6.28 19.26 -2.92
N SER A 112 7.42 19.21 -2.25
CA SER A 112 7.65 18.22 -1.19
C SER A 112 6.72 18.41 0.02
N THR A 113 6.41 19.66 0.38
CA THR A 113 5.46 19.96 1.46
C THR A 113 4.03 19.68 1.01
N HIS A 114 3.65 20.06 -0.21
CA HIS A 114 2.35 19.73 -0.77
C HIS A 114 2.12 18.23 -0.84
N TYR A 115 3.12 17.45 -1.25
CA TYR A 115 3.03 16.00 -1.27
C TYR A 115 2.86 15.40 0.13
N GLU A 116 3.62 15.88 1.14
CA GLU A 116 3.46 15.43 2.53
C GLU A 116 2.05 15.75 3.09
N LEU A 117 1.40 16.81 2.62
CA LEU A 117 -0.01 17.11 2.96
C LEU A 117 -1.00 16.22 2.21
N THR A 118 -0.67 15.80 0.99
CA THR A 118 -1.44 14.79 0.27
C THR A 118 -1.36 13.43 0.98
N GLU A 119 -0.17 13.01 1.43
CA GLU A 119 0.01 11.80 2.24
C GLU A 119 -0.85 11.88 3.51
N LEU A 120 -0.80 13.01 4.23
CA LEU A 120 -1.66 13.26 5.40
C LEU A 120 -3.16 13.03 5.08
N GLY A 121 -3.62 13.47 3.90
CA GLY A 121 -4.99 13.25 3.44
C GLY A 121 -5.31 11.79 3.18
N ASP A 122 -4.42 11.07 2.49
CA ASP A 122 -4.52 9.61 2.25
C ASP A 122 -4.60 8.86 3.59
N GLU A 123 -3.71 9.17 4.55
CA GLU A 123 -3.72 8.53 5.87
C GLU A 123 -5.01 8.75 6.66
N THR A 124 -5.59 9.97 6.61
CA THR A 124 -6.87 10.19 7.28
C THR A 124 -8.00 9.37 6.68
N ARG A 125 -7.96 9.11 5.38
CA ARG A 125 -8.93 8.24 4.68
C ARG A 125 -8.71 6.78 5.04
N HIS A 126 -7.47 6.31 5.13
CA HIS A 126 -7.14 4.97 5.62
C HIS A 126 -7.70 4.75 7.04
N MET A 127 -7.51 5.70 7.96
CA MET A 127 -8.04 5.62 9.32
C MET A 127 -9.57 5.46 9.33
N VAL A 128 -10.29 6.22 8.49
CA VAL A 128 -11.75 6.10 8.33
C VAL A 128 -12.12 4.73 7.77
N MET A 129 -11.43 4.28 6.71
CA MET A 129 -11.63 2.98 6.07
C MET A 129 -11.48 1.82 7.07
N PHE A 130 -10.41 1.84 7.86
CA PHE A 130 -10.16 0.84 8.90
C PHE A 130 -11.20 0.88 10.00
N GLY A 131 -11.64 2.07 10.41
CA GLY A 131 -12.74 2.24 11.36
C GLY A 131 -14.04 1.61 10.87
N LYS A 132 -14.45 1.91 9.63
CA LYS A 132 -15.65 1.33 9.00
C LYS A 132 -15.54 -0.20 8.84
N ALA A 133 -14.38 -0.72 8.47
CA ALA A 133 -14.17 -2.16 8.37
C ALA A 133 -14.30 -2.88 9.72
N ILE A 134 -13.73 -2.32 10.80
CA ILE A 134 -13.87 -2.90 12.15
C ILE A 134 -15.35 -2.94 12.57
N ASP A 135 -16.11 -1.89 12.26
CA ASP A 135 -17.54 -1.81 12.55
C ASP A 135 -18.36 -2.82 11.72
N LYS A 136 -18.12 -2.87 10.40
CA LYS A 136 -18.81 -3.79 9.46
C LYS A 136 -18.62 -5.26 9.83
N ILE A 137 -17.42 -5.65 10.27
CA ILE A 137 -17.16 -7.04 10.72
C ILE A 137 -17.64 -7.31 12.15
N GLY A 138 -18.31 -6.35 12.80
CA GLY A 138 -18.83 -6.50 14.16
C GLY A 138 -17.75 -6.76 15.21
N ALA A 139 -16.53 -6.26 15.00
CA ALA A 139 -15.41 -6.49 15.91
C ALA A 139 -15.22 -5.31 16.88
N LYS A 140 -14.80 -5.61 18.11
CA LYS A 140 -14.43 -4.55 19.06
C LYS A 140 -13.01 -4.06 18.76
N PRO A 141 -12.76 -2.77 18.49
CA PRO A 141 -11.41 -2.28 18.23
C PRO A 141 -10.48 -2.52 19.43
N VAL A 142 -9.21 -2.79 19.16
CA VAL A 142 -8.19 -2.94 20.19
C VAL A 142 -7.65 -1.56 20.56
N ARG A 143 -7.98 -1.10 21.77
CA ARG A 143 -7.56 0.22 22.25
C ARG A 143 -6.30 0.13 23.12
N PRO A 144 -5.32 1.03 22.94
CA PRO A 144 -4.17 1.10 23.82
C PRO A 144 -4.59 1.49 25.24
N ARG A 145 -3.93 0.87 26.23
CA ARG A 145 -4.04 1.22 27.65
C ARG A 145 -3.42 2.60 27.91
N LEU A 146 -3.71 3.20 29.06
CA LEU A 146 -3.24 4.55 29.40
C LEU A 146 -1.72 4.71 29.22
N TYR A 147 -0.90 3.81 29.77
CA TYR A 147 0.56 3.86 29.61
C TYR A 147 1.00 3.71 28.14
N GLN A 148 0.29 2.91 27.33
CA GLN A 148 0.58 2.78 25.90
C GLN A 148 0.24 4.06 25.15
N ARG A 149 -0.86 4.73 25.51
CA ARG A 149 -1.22 6.05 24.95
C ARG A 149 -0.18 7.10 25.27
N ILE A 150 0.36 7.11 26.49
CA ILE A 150 1.45 8.03 26.87
C ILE A 150 2.67 7.79 25.99
N ILE A 151 3.07 6.52 25.80
CA ILE A 151 4.19 6.15 24.91
C ILE A 151 3.88 6.60 23.48
N ILE A 152 2.73 6.22 22.92
CA ILE A 152 2.31 6.55 21.55
C ILE A 152 2.36 8.06 21.30
N ASN A 153 1.79 8.88 22.19
CA ASN A 153 1.80 10.35 22.05
C ASN A 153 3.19 10.97 22.24
N SER A 154 4.14 10.24 22.84
CA SER A 154 5.54 10.69 22.95
C SER A 154 6.37 10.38 21.69
N LEU A 155 5.98 9.38 20.89
CA LEU A 155 6.75 8.95 19.72
C LEU A 155 6.98 10.06 18.66
N PRO A 156 5.98 10.91 18.32
CA PRO A 156 6.19 12.02 17.37
C PRO A 156 7.29 13.01 17.79
N PHE A 157 7.67 13.08 19.07
CA PHE A 157 8.80 13.90 19.51
C PHE A 157 10.15 13.24 19.19
N ALA A 158 10.20 11.90 19.12
CA ALA A 158 11.40 11.16 18.73
C ALA A 158 11.50 10.95 17.21
N PHE A 159 10.37 10.89 16.51
CA PHE A 159 10.29 10.64 15.07
C PHE A 159 10.57 11.92 14.26
N ARG A 160 11.85 12.28 14.19
CA ARG A 160 12.34 13.42 13.39
C ARG A 160 13.40 12.98 12.38
N GLY A 161 13.52 13.74 11.30
CA GLY A 161 14.55 13.49 10.28
C GLY A 161 14.49 12.08 9.71
N SER A 162 15.62 11.38 9.65
CA SER A 162 15.69 10.01 9.13
C SER A 162 15.06 8.95 10.05
N VAL A 163 14.86 9.24 11.34
CA VAL A 163 14.16 8.32 12.26
C VAL A 163 12.69 8.21 11.85
N LEU A 164 12.05 9.32 11.48
CA LEU A 164 10.67 9.32 10.97
C LEU A 164 10.53 8.41 9.75
N TRP A 165 11.38 8.59 8.74
CA TRP A 165 11.29 7.81 7.50
C TRP A 165 11.58 6.32 7.71
N VAL A 166 12.54 5.98 8.57
CA VAL A 166 12.78 4.57 8.91
C VAL A 166 11.61 3.99 9.70
N ALA A 167 11.00 4.75 10.62
CA ALA A 167 9.83 4.30 11.36
C ALA A 167 8.61 4.11 10.44
N ALA A 168 8.39 5.03 9.51
CA ALA A 168 7.37 4.94 8.46
C ALA A 168 7.54 3.65 7.64
N LEU A 169 8.72 3.44 7.03
CA LEU A 169 9.01 2.23 6.26
C LEU A 169 8.89 0.93 7.07
N VAL A 170 9.32 0.95 8.34
CA VAL A 170 9.17 -0.23 9.22
C VAL A 170 7.71 -0.58 9.43
N GLY A 171 6.82 0.41 9.53
CA GLY A 171 5.38 0.20 9.59
C GLY A 171 4.82 -0.23 8.24
N GLU A 172 4.87 0.67 7.26
CA GLU A 172 4.20 0.59 5.97
C GLU A 172 4.65 -0.62 5.15
N GLU A 173 5.95 -0.87 5.05
CA GLU A 173 6.47 -1.87 4.09
C GLU A 173 6.22 -3.31 4.56
N ILE A 174 6.22 -3.55 5.88
CA ILE A 174 5.86 -4.86 6.45
C ILE A 174 4.37 -5.13 6.24
N PHE A 175 3.51 -4.11 6.43
CA PHE A 175 2.09 -4.25 6.16
C PHE A 175 1.80 -4.44 4.67
N ASP A 176 2.38 -3.60 3.81
CA ASP A 176 2.25 -3.69 2.34
C ASP A 176 2.62 -5.09 1.84
N SER A 177 3.76 -5.65 2.29
CA SER A 177 4.17 -6.99 1.87
C SER A 177 3.21 -8.08 2.32
N LEU A 178 2.65 -7.99 3.54
CA LEU A 178 1.66 -8.96 4.03
C LEU A 178 0.34 -8.81 3.27
N GLN A 179 -0.12 -7.58 3.03
CA GLN A 179 -1.36 -7.30 2.29
C GLN A 179 -1.26 -7.78 0.85
N ARG A 180 -0.13 -7.56 0.16
CA ARG A 180 0.10 -8.07 -1.20
C ARG A 180 0.02 -9.59 -1.30
N GLN A 181 0.44 -10.30 -0.25
CA GLN A 181 0.30 -11.76 -0.19
C GLN A 181 -1.14 -12.22 0.02
N MET A 182 -2.08 -11.33 0.35
CA MET A 182 -3.45 -11.64 0.74
C MET A 182 -4.53 -11.24 -0.27
N MET A 183 -4.28 -10.24 -1.13
CA MET A 183 -5.31 -9.59 -1.95
C MET A 183 -6.02 -10.53 -2.92
N ASP A 184 -5.32 -11.52 -3.47
CA ASP A 184 -5.86 -12.42 -4.50
C ASP A 184 -6.33 -13.77 -3.92
N ASP A 185 -6.57 -13.83 -2.61
CA ASP A 185 -7.01 -15.05 -1.95
C ASP A 185 -8.52 -15.29 -2.11
N PRO A 186 -8.95 -16.42 -2.70
CA PRO A 186 -10.36 -16.70 -2.96
C PRO A 186 -11.20 -16.86 -1.68
N ASP A 187 -10.57 -17.26 -0.56
CA ASP A 187 -11.22 -17.49 0.72
C ASP A 187 -11.38 -16.19 1.55
N LEU A 188 -10.88 -15.06 1.06
CA LEU A 188 -10.96 -13.77 1.74
C LEU A 188 -12.28 -13.04 1.41
N GLN A 189 -12.87 -12.37 2.40
CA GLN A 189 -14.04 -11.49 2.19
C GLN A 189 -13.76 -10.47 1.07
N PRO A 190 -14.66 -10.32 0.07
CA PRO A 190 -14.48 -9.35 -1.02
C PRO A 190 -14.25 -7.91 -0.53
N MET A 191 -14.99 -7.47 0.49
CA MET A 191 -14.79 -6.16 1.13
C MET A 191 -13.37 -6.00 1.68
N VAL A 192 -12.82 -7.05 2.29
CA VAL A 192 -11.44 -7.02 2.82
C VAL A 192 -10.43 -7.00 1.68
N GLN A 193 -10.64 -7.77 0.60
CA GLN A 193 -9.78 -7.70 -0.59
C GLN A 193 -9.72 -6.28 -1.18
N ARG A 194 -10.89 -5.64 -1.35
CA ARG A 194 -10.99 -4.27 -1.85
C ARG A 194 -10.30 -3.27 -0.94
N LEU A 195 -10.51 -3.37 0.38
CA LEU A 195 -9.82 -2.55 1.38
C LEU A 195 -8.30 -2.68 1.29
N MET A 196 -7.78 -3.91 1.19
CA MET A 196 -6.34 -4.14 1.08
C MET A 196 -5.79 -3.57 -0.24
N ARG A 197 -6.52 -3.73 -1.35
CA ARG A 197 -6.14 -3.21 -2.68
C ARG A 197 -6.03 -1.69 -2.69
N ILE A 198 -7.00 -1.00 -2.10
CA ILE A 198 -6.98 0.45 -1.96
C ILE A 198 -5.74 0.88 -1.17
N HIS A 199 -5.59 0.37 0.06
CA HIS A 199 -4.49 0.73 0.95
C HIS A 199 -3.11 0.48 0.32
N VAL A 200 -2.88 -0.72 -0.24
CA VAL A 200 -1.61 -1.09 -0.90
C VAL A 200 -1.28 -0.18 -2.09
N THR A 201 -2.30 0.26 -2.83
CA THR A 201 -2.11 1.12 -4.01
C THR A 201 -1.70 2.54 -3.60
N GLU A 202 -2.22 3.02 -2.47
CA GLU A 202 -1.89 4.33 -1.89
C GLU A 202 -0.52 4.28 -1.21
N GLU A 203 -0.28 3.29 -0.34
CA GLU A 203 0.97 3.11 0.40
C GLU A 203 2.20 2.86 -0.47
N ALA A 204 2.03 2.30 -1.67
CA ALA A 204 3.14 2.14 -2.61
C ALA A 204 3.85 3.48 -2.91
N ARG A 205 3.10 4.59 -2.90
CA ARG A 205 3.66 5.94 -3.11
C ARG A 205 4.39 6.43 -1.87
N HIS A 206 3.82 6.23 -0.68
CA HIS A 206 4.42 6.61 0.61
C HIS A 206 5.75 5.91 0.83
N ILE A 207 5.78 4.59 0.61
CA ILE A 207 6.99 3.77 0.67
C ILE A 207 8.04 4.28 -0.32
N GLN A 208 7.65 4.61 -1.56
CA GLN A 208 8.59 5.11 -2.56
C GLN A 208 9.18 6.47 -2.15
N PHE A 209 8.36 7.37 -1.60
CA PHE A 209 8.80 8.67 -1.11
C PHE A 209 9.76 8.55 0.08
N ALA A 210 9.43 7.71 1.06
CA ALA A 210 10.27 7.46 2.22
C ALA A 210 11.61 6.81 1.82
N ARG A 211 11.61 5.86 0.87
CA ARG A 211 12.83 5.24 0.32
C ARG A 211 13.72 6.25 -0.40
N ASP A 212 13.17 7.09 -1.28
CA ASP A 212 13.93 8.17 -1.95
C ASP A 212 14.53 9.14 -0.92
N GLY A 213 13.73 9.53 0.08
CA GLY A 213 14.15 10.38 1.18
C GLY A 213 15.34 9.82 1.95
N LEU A 214 15.36 8.51 2.25
CA LEU A 214 16.48 7.86 2.94
C LEU A 214 17.70 7.65 2.03
N ARG A 215 17.53 7.29 0.76
CA ARG A 215 18.65 7.15 -0.19
C ARG A 215 19.44 8.44 -0.32
N LYS A 216 18.76 9.58 -0.40
CA LYS A 216 19.40 10.91 -0.52
C LYS A 216 20.06 11.38 0.78
N ARG A 217 19.47 11.08 1.95
CA ARG A 217 19.94 11.56 3.26
C ARG A 217 21.03 10.71 3.90
N THR A 218 21.04 9.40 3.62
CA THR A 218 21.97 8.48 4.29
C THR A 218 23.45 8.78 3.99
N PRO A 219 23.85 9.15 2.75
CA PRO A 219 25.25 9.49 2.44
C PRO A 219 25.79 10.71 3.19
N SER A 220 24.93 11.70 3.51
CA SER A 220 25.31 12.92 4.23
C SER A 220 25.12 12.82 5.74
N MET A 221 24.68 11.67 6.24
CA MET A 221 24.37 11.46 7.66
C MET A 221 25.65 11.38 8.50
N PRO A 222 25.75 12.11 9.63
CA PRO A 222 26.83 11.92 10.59
C PRO A 222 26.90 10.45 11.06
N TRP A 223 28.12 9.94 11.25
CA TRP A 223 28.34 8.52 11.55
C TRP A 223 27.57 8.05 12.80
N TYR A 224 27.48 8.89 13.84
CA TYR A 224 26.77 8.56 15.07
C TYR A 224 25.27 8.44 14.82
N THR A 225 24.66 9.38 14.08
CA THR A 225 23.25 9.33 13.69
C THR A 225 22.98 8.08 12.84
N ARG A 226 23.89 7.75 11.93
CA ARG A 226 23.77 6.53 11.11
C ARG A 226 23.78 5.28 11.98
N VAL A 227 24.68 5.16 12.94
CA VAL A 227 24.73 4.03 13.88
C VAL A 227 23.44 3.96 14.71
N TRP A 228 22.94 5.10 15.21
CA TRP A 228 21.70 5.15 15.97
C TRP A 228 20.50 4.69 15.15
N VAL A 229 20.25 5.30 14.00
CA VAL A 229 19.14 4.95 13.09
C VAL A 229 19.25 3.49 12.63
N ALA A 230 20.47 3.03 12.33
CA ALA A 230 20.70 1.68 11.87
C ALA A 230 20.41 0.59 12.91
N ASN A 231 20.39 0.92 14.20
CA ASN A 231 20.14 -0.03 15.27
C ASN A 231 18.74 0.14 15.89
N LEU A 232 18.22 1.36 15.94
CA LEU A 232 16.91 1.68 16.54
C LEU A 232 15.75 0.93 15.85
N ASN A 233 15.83 0.75 14.53
CA ASN A 233 14.78 0.04 13.78
C ASN A 233 14.55 -1.40 14.28
N GLY A 234 15.52 -2.03 14.94
CA GLY A 234 15.35 -3.35 15.57
C GLY A 234 14.23 -3.43 16.60
N ALA A 235 13.86 -2.29 17.21
CA ALA A 235 12.71 -2.22 18.12
C ALA A 235 11.39 -2.56 17.43
N GLY A 236 11.29 -2.33 16.10
CA GLY A 236 10.15 -2.74 15.28
C GLY A 236 9.82 -4.22 15.43
N GLY A 237 10.83 -5.09 15.49
CA GLY A 237 10.60 -6.54 15.65
C GLY A 237 9.92 -6.90 16.97
N LEU A 238 10.23 -6.17 18.06
CA LEU A 238 9.55 -6.37 19.34
C LEU A 238 8.08 -5.92 19.27
N PHE A 239 7.84 -4.80 18.60
CA PHE A 239 6.51 -4.25 18.37
C PHE A 239 5.65 -5.19 17.53
N PHE A 240 6.11 -5.61 16.34
CA PHE A 240 5.36 -6.50 15.47
C PHE A 240 5.14 -7.88 16.08
N ARG A 241 6.13 -8.45 16.79
CA ARG A 241 5.93 -9.70 17.54
C ARG A 241 4.90 -9.54 18.66
N TYR A 242 4.77 -8.36 19.25
CA TYR A 242 3.69 -8.08 20.21
C TYR A 242 2.35 -7.99 19.47
N LEU A 243 2.28 -7.20 18.40
CA LEU A 243 1.08 -6.91 17.63
C LEU A 243 0.44 -8.17 17.06
N PHE A 244 1.20 -8.98 16.32
CA PHE A 244 0.69 -10.16 15.63
C PHE A 244 0.35 -11.33 16.56
N THR A 245 0.73 -11.25 17.84
CA THR A 245 0.42 -12.28 18.83
C THR A 245 -0.22 -11.67 20.06
N ASN A 246 -1.06 -10.64 19.86
CA ASN A 246 -1.74 -9.96 20.94
C ASN A 246 -2.70 -10.95 21.61
N LYS A 247 -2.66 -11.03 22.94
CA LYS A 247 -3.49 -11.98 23.71
C LYS A 247 -4.99 -11.76 23.51
N VAL A 248 -5.38 -10.52 23.20
CA VAL A 248 -6.78 -10.13 23.04
C VAL A 248 -7.45 -10.92 21.91
N GLN A 249 -6.76 -11.16 20.79
CA GLN A 249 -7.36 -11.88 19.66
C GLN A 249 -7.73 -13.32 20.04
N TYR A 250 -6.83 -14.05 20.71
CA TYR A 250 -7.09 -15.43 21.16
C TYR A 250 -8.16 -15.51 22.25
N HIS A 251 -8.13 -14.60 23.22
CA HIS A 251 -9.11 -14.58 24.30
C HIS A 251 -10.54 -14.38 23.78
N ARG A 252 -10.72 -13.57 22.72
CA ARG A 252 -12.05 -13.28 22.17
C ARG A 252 -12.67 -14.47 21.42
N VAL A 253 -11.83 -15.36 20.89
CA VAL A 253 -12.24 -16.64 20.29
C VAL A 253 -12.54 -17.70 21.36
N GLY A 254 -12.22 -17.44 22.64
CA GLY A 254 -12.39 -18.41 23.74
C GLY A 254 -11.19 -19.31 24.00
N LEU A 255 -10.06 -19.08 23.32
CA LEU A 255 -8.82 -19.86 23.50
C LEU A 255 -8.04 -19.43 24.75
N ASP A 256 -7.22 -20.33 25.31
CA ASP A 256 -6.19 -19.92 26.29
C ASP A 256 -5.17 -19.02 25.60
N ALA A 257 -5.35 -17.72 25.80
CA ALA A 257 -4.53 -16.69 25.18
C ALA A 257 -3.03 -16.76 25.51
N ARG A 258 -2.64 -17.38 26.63
CA ARG A 258 -1.22 -17.58 26.93
C ARG A 258 -0.67 -18.78 26.15
N ALA A 259 -1.40 -19.89 26.11
CA ALA A 259 -1.00 -21.08 25.36
C ALA A 259 -0.98 -20.83 23.85
N ALA A 260 -2.07 -20.30 23.30
CA ALA A 260 -2.19 -19.95 21.87
C ALA A 260 -1.05 -19.01 21.44
N ARG A 261 -0.78 -17.95 22.22
CA ARG A 261 0.32 -17.03 21.95
C ARG A 261 1.69 -17.70 21.97
N ARG A 262 1.96 -18.60 22.91
CA ARG A 262 3.25 -19.32 22.95
C ARG A 262 3.42 -20.16 21.70
N MET A 263 2.35 -20.82 21.25
CA MET A 263 2.38 -21.68 20.09
C MET A 263 2.49 -20.90 18.77
N ALA A 264 1.73 -19.81 18.61
CA ALA A 264 1.86 -18.89 17.47
C ALA A 264 3.29 -18.35 17.32
N ARG A 265 3.97 -18.08 18.45
CA ARG A 265 5.37 -17.60 18.48
C ARG A 265 6.41 -18.69 18.23
N ALA A 266 6.04 -19.96 18.33
CA ALA A 266 6.90 -21.09 18.06
C ALA A 266 6.64 -21.70 16.67
N SER A 267 5.55 -21.32 16.00
CA SER A 267 5.18 -21.82 14.68
C SER A 267 6.25 -21.50 13.64
N ALA A 268 6.76 -22.54 12.98
CA ALA A 268 7.73 -22.43 11.90
C ALA A 268 7.13 -21.69 10.70
N HIS A 269 5.92 -22.09 10.28
CA HIS A 269 5.16 -21.42 9.23
C HIS A 269 5.00 -19.92 9.50
N ARG A 270 4.70 -19.55 10.76
CA ARG A 270 4.54 -18.14 11.13
C ARG A 270 5.86 -17.36 11.09
N HIS A 271 7.00 -18.00 11.31
CA HIS A 271 8.31 -17.38 11.09
C HIS A 271 8.58 -17.20 9.60
N ASP A 272 8.26 -18.17 8.75
CA ASP A 272 8.46 -18.06 7.30
C ASP A 272 7.65 -16.91 6.70
N VAL A 273 6.37 -16.77 7.09
CA VAL A 273 5.53 -15.63 6.68
C VAL A 273 6.14 -14.28 7.12
N GLN A 274 6.67 -14.20 8.34
CA GLN A 274 7.31 -12.96 8.85
C GLN A 274 8.63 -12.64 8.14
N ILE A 275 9.44 -13.66 7.85
CA ILE A 275 10.70 -13.51 7.12
C ILE A 275 10.41 -13.02 5.70
N SER A 276 9.46 -13.65 5.01
CA SER A 276 9.06 -13.25 3.66
C SER A 276 8.50 -11.84 3.63
N GLY A 277 7.62 -11.48 4.58
CA GLY A 277 7.06 -10.13 4.69
C GLY A 277 8.09 -9.03 5.00
N PHE A 278 9.17 -9.36 5.72
CA PHE A 278 10.22 -8.40 6.07
C PHE A 278 11.36 -8.32 5.04
N ALA A 279 11.48 -9.30 4.14
CA ALA A 279 12.60 -9.40 3.22
C ALA A 279 12.82 -8.14 2.34
N PRO A 280 11.77 -7.51 1.74
CA PRO A 280 11.95 -6.29 0.95
C PRO A 280 12.55 -5.14 1.76
N LEU A 281 12.05 -4.94 2.98
CA LEU A 281 12.52 -3.88 3.88
C LEU A 281 13.93 -4.16 4.37
N ALA A 282 14.23 -5.42 4.71
CA ALA A 282 15.56 -5.84 5.10
C ALA A 282 16.59 -5.56 4.00
N ALA A 283 16.26 -5.90 2.75
CA ALA A 283 17.12 -5.66 1.59
C ALA A 283 17.36 -4.16 1.39
N PHE A 284 16.32 -3.34 1.48
CA PHE A 284 16.46 -1.88 1.36
C PHE A 284 17.31 -1.29 2.50
N LEU A 285 17.08 -1.68 3.75
CA LEU A 285 17.88 -1.21 4.89
C LEU A 285 19.35 -1.66 4.77
N GLU A 286 19.63 -2.81 4.16
CA GLU A 286 20.99 -3.24 3.84
C GLU A 286 21.61 -2.37 2.74
N GLU A 287 20.87 -2.11 1.64
CA GLU A 287 21.28 -1.26 0.52
C GLU A 287 21.75 0.12 1.00
N VAL A 288 20.96 0.78 1.84
CA VAL A 288 21.32 2.12 2.37
C VAL A 288 22.28 2.04 3.57
N GLY A 289 22.61 0.86 4.06
CA GLY A 289 23.47 0.64 5.22
C GLY A 289 22.88 1.17 6.53
N LEU A 290 21.57 0.97 6.71
CA LEU A 290 20.79 1.19 7.94
C LEU A 290 20.36 -0.13 8.60
N MET A 291 20.90 -1.28 8.17
CA MET A 291 20.75 -2.57 8.85
C MET A 291 21.93 -2.84 9.80
N GLY A 292 21.87 -2.25 11.00
CA GLY A 292 22.89 -2.36 12.04
C GLY A 292 22.95 -3.74 12.71
N ARG A 293 24.04 -4.00 13.47
CA ARG A 293 24.27 -5.28 14.15
C ARG A 293 23.22 -5.58 15.23
N LEU A 294 22.83 -4.59 16.02
CA LEU A 294 21.81 -4.76 17.06
C LEU A 294 20.43 -4.91 16.44
N ALA A 295 20.09 -4.10 15.42
CA ALA A 295 18.84 -4.25 14.67
C ALA A 295 18.69 -5.67 14.13
N ARG A 296 19.69 -6.16 13.41
CA ARG A 296 19.72 -7.53 12.87
C ARG A 296 19.55 -8.59 13.97
N ARG A 297 20.13 -8.38 15.16
CA ARG A 297 19.97 -9.29 16.30
C ARG A 297 18.53 -9.30 16.82
N MET A 298 17.91 -8.13 16.92
CA MET A 298 16.53 -7.98 17.40
C MET A 298 15.52 -8.57 16.41
N TRP A 299 15.64 -8.25 15.13
CA TRP A 299 14.80 -8.82 14.06
C TRP A 299 14.89 -10.35 14.00
N ARG A 300 16.11 -10.90 14.11
CA ARG A 300 16.30 -12.36 14.19
C ARG A 300 15.68 -12.97 15.45
N ARG A 301 15.89 -12.36 16.62
CA ARG A 301 15.30 -12.84 17.88
C ARG A 301 13.76 -12.82 17.88
N THR A 302 13.18 -11.99 17.00
CA THR A 302 11.73 -11.80 16.91
C THR A 302 11.09 -12.58 15.77
N GLY A 303 11.87 -13.30 14.96
CA GLY A 303 11.35 -14.20 13.92
C GLY A 303 11.20 -13.56 12.54
N PHE A 304 11.75 -12.36 12.33
CA PHE A 304 11.67 -11.64 11.04
C PHE A 304 12.92 -11.81 10.17
N LEU A 305 13.99 -12.39 10.71
CA LEU A 305 15.18 -12.76 9.94
C LEU A 305 15.52 -14.22 10.20
N PRO A 306 16.04 -14.93 9.19
CA PRO A 306 16.45 -16.32 9.35
C PRO A 306 17.55 -16.45 10.41
N ALA A 307 17.60 -17.64 11.02
CA ALA A 307 18.71 -18.05 11.85
C ALA A 307 20.03 -17.93 11.06
N ARG A 308 21.15 -17.71 11.75
CA ARG A 308 22.46 -17.66 11.08
C ARG A 308 22.74 -19.02 10.46
N THR A 309 22.71 -19.12 9.13
CA THR A 309 23.29 -20.25 8.41
C THR A 309 24.81 -20.23 8.61
N PRO A 310 25.47 -21.36 8.95
CA PRO A 310 26.93 -21.45 8.92
C PRO A 310 27.45 -21.05 7.53
N ARG A 311 28.58 -20.33 7.48
CA ARG A 311 29.27 -20.03 6.20
C ARG A 311 29.66 -21.37 5.55
N GLY A 312 29.04 -21.70 4.42
CA GLY A 312 29.40 -22.91 3.68
C GLY A 312 28.31 -23.58 2.84
N LEU A 313 27.11 -23.01 2.72
CA LEU A 313 26.12 -23.47 1.74
C LEU A 313 25.63 -22.28 0.94
N THR A 314 25.96 -22.30 -0.35
CA THR A 314 25.44 -21.45 -1.42
C THR A 314 23.92 -21.37 -1.31
N ALA A 315 23.39 -20.15 -1.28
CA ALA A 315 21.96 -19.90 -1.37
C ALA A 315 21.43 -20.45 -2.71
N PRO A 316 20.23 -21.07 -2.76
CA PRO A 316 19.56 -21.28 -4.02
C PRO A 316 19.23 -19.91 -4.64
N ALA A 317 19.27 -19.87 -5.96
CA ALA A 317 19.25 -18.69 -6.80
C ALA A 317 18.12 -17.70 -6.48
N SER A 318 18.47 -16.43 -6.59
CA SER A 318 17.57 -15.29 -6.68
C SER A 318 16.39 -15.58 -7.61
N SER A 319 15.17 -15.51 -7.06
CA SER A 319 13.97 -15.31 -7.86
C SER A 319 14.07 -13.97 -8.61
N PRO A 320 13.59 -13.89 -9.85
CA PRO A 320 13.69 -12.68 -10.65
C PRO A 320 12.84 -11.55 -10.03
N PRO A 321 13.10 -10.28 -10.38
CA PRO A 321 12.23 -9.18 -9.98
C PRO A 321 10.80 -9.51 -10.42
N SER A 322 9.85 -9.48 -9.48
CA SER A 322 8.43 -9.57 -9.79
C SER A 322 8.06 -8.40 -10.69
N SER A 323 7.87 -8.70 -11.97
CA SER A 323 7.11 -7.85 -12.89
C SER A 323 5.74 -7.63 -12.28
N GLY A 324 5.37 -6.36 -12.10
CA GLY A 324 4.09 -5.95 -11.55
C GLY A 324 2.94 -6.63 -12.28
N ALA A 325 2.18 -7.44 -11.56
CA ALA A 325 0.84 -7.83 -11.93
C ALA A 325 -0.11 -6.82 -11.27
N ASP A 326 -0.78 -6.02 -12.10
CA ASP A 326 -1.94 -5.23 -11.68
C ASP A 326 -3.20 -6.06 -11.98
N VAL A 327 -3.93 -6.40 -10.92
CA VAL A 327 -5.27 -6.96 -10.96
C VAL A 327 -6.25 -5.78 -11.08
N THR A 328 -7.08 -5.85 -12.12
CA THR A 328 -8.08 -4.85 -12.52
C THR A 328 -9.26 -4.77 -11.55
N GLU A 329 -9.83 -3.56 -11.41
CA GLU A 329 -11.27 -3.36 -11.16
C GLU A 329 -11.72 -1.99 -11.69
N GLU A 330 -12.96 -1.99 -12.19
CA GLU A 330 -13.71 -0.98 -12.97
C GLU A 330 -13.01 -0.38 -14.17
N VAL A 331 -13.15 -1.15 -15.23
CA VAL A 331 -12.50 -0.99 -16.50
C VAL A 331 -13.55 -1.36 -17.53
N TYR A 332 -13.86 -0.45 -18.47
CA TYR A 332 -14.52 -0.84 -19.69
C TYR A 332 -13.58 -1.78 -20.44
N ASP A 333 -13.93 -3.06 -20.51
CA ASP A 333 -13.21 -4.09 -21.25
C ASP A 333 -14.12 -4.58 -22.37
N GLY A 334 -13.86 -4.11 -23.59
CA GLY A 334 -14.78 -4.32 -24.69
C GLY A 334 -14.23 -3.83 -26.02
N PHE A 335 -15.05 -3.94 -27.05
CA PHE A 335 -14.65 -3.54 -28.40
C PHE A 335 -14.92 -2.05 -28.63
N ALA A 336 -13.92 -1.36 -29.17
CA ALA A 336 -14.03 0.00 -29.68
C ALA A 336 -13.66 0.04 -31.15
N VAL A 337 -14.06 1.10 -31.83
CA VAL A 337 -13.59 1.44 -33.18
C VAL A 337 -12.51 2.51 -33.04
N LEU A 338 -11.29 2.18 -33.46
CA LEU A 338 -10.16 3.08 -33.56
C LEU A 338 -10.10 3.66 -34.97
N ASP A 339 -10.07 4.98 -35.07
CA ASP A 339 -9.78 5.73 -36.29
C ASP A 339 -8.46 6.48 -36.11
N ASN A 340 -7.50 6.18 -36.97
CA ASN A 340 -6.17 6.80 -37.01
C ASN A 340 -5.87 7.48 -38.35
N GLY A 341 -6.90 7.71 -39.19
CA GLY A 341 -6.77 8.28 -40.54
C GLY A 341 -6.59 7.27 -41.67
N ASP A 342 -6.33 6.00 -41.36
CA ASP A 342 -6.18 4.89 -42.33
C ASP A 342 -7.41 3.94 -42.34
N GLY A 343 -8.58 4.48 -41.96
CA GLY A 343 -9.87 3.80 -41.89
C GLY A 343 -10.21 3.21 -40.52
N ASP A 344 -11.51 3.06 -40.26
CA ASP A 344 -12.09 2.55 -39.01
C ASP A 344 -11.71 1.09 -38.75
N ARG A 345 -11.23 0.80 -37.54
CA ARG A 345 -10.82 -0.56 -37.14
C ARG A 345 -11.39 -0.94 -35.80
N ARG A 346 -11.99 -2.13 -35.75
CA ARG A 346 -12.41 -2.72 -34.48
C ARG A 346 -11.18 -3.21 -33.70
N VAL A 347 -11.07 -2.74 -32.46
CA VAL A 347 -10.01 -3.08 -31.52
C VAL A 347 -10.60 -3.44 -30.17
N HIS A 348 -9.93 -4.31 -29.42
CA HIS A 348 -10.25 -4.60 -28.03
C HIS A 348 -9.53 -3.62 -27.12
N VAL A 349 -10.28 -2.88 -26.32
CA VAL A 349 -9.76 -1.83 -25.46
C VAL A 349 -10.16 -2.04 -24.02
N ARG A 350 -9.27 -1.58 -23.16
CA ARG A 350 -9.41 -1.66 -21.72
C ARG A 350 -9.25 -0.26 -21.13
N LEU A 351 -10.33 0.43 -20.81
CA LEU A 351 -10.36 1.87 -20.46
C LEU A 351 -10.90 2.13 -19.04
N ALA A 352 -10.39 3.17 -18.36
CA ALA A 352 -10.89 3.66 -17.06
C ALA A 352 -10.74 5.18 -16.97
N GLY A 353 -11.58 5.87 -16.19
CA GLY A 353 -11.54 7.34 -16.05
C GLY A 353 -12.00 7.87 -14.70
N HIS A 354 -11.68 9.13 -14.42
CA HIS A 354 -11.98 9.85 -13.17
C HIS A 354 -12.15 11.35 -13.41
N LEU A 355 -12.87 12.05 -12.55
CA LEU A 355 -12.93 13.52 -12.53
C LEU A 355 -11.72 14.08 -11.76
N ASP A 356 -10.94 14.97 -12.38
CA ASP A 356 -9.81 15.66 -11.75
C ASP A 356 -10.32 16.97 -11.08
N PRO A 357 -10.23 17.11 -9.75
CA PRO A 357 -10.75 18.27 -9.04
C PRO A 357 -9.86 19.52 -9.17
N ILE A 358 -8.64 19.41 -9.70
CA ILE A 358 -7.72 20.54 -9.90
C ILE A 358 -8.10 21.31 -11.17
N ASP A 359 -8.48 20.62 -12.24
CA ASP A 359 -8.88 21.25 -13.50
C ASP A 359 -10.38 21.13 -13.80
N GLY A 360 -11.13 20.36 -13.00
CA GLY A 360 -12.57 20.14 -13.13
C GLY A 360 -12.97 19.29 -14.34
N ARG A 361 -12.02 18.58 -14.97
CA ARG A 361 -12.26 17.79 -16.18
C ARG A 361 -12.19 16.30 -15.91
N PHE A 362 -12.89 15.52 -16.74
CA PHE A 362 -12.81 14.06 -16.67
C PHE A 362 -11.59 13.58 -17.45
N HIS A 363 -10.75 12.75 -16.86
CA HIS A 363 -9.54 12.18 -17.47
C HIS A 363 -9.67 10.67 -17.53
N TRP A 364 -9.39 10.10 -18.70
CA TRP A 364 -9.50 8.66 -18.90
C TRP A 364 -8.30 8.11 -19.68
N ARG A 365 -7.97 6.84 -19.43
CA ARG A 365 -6.82 6.15 -20.02
C ARG A 365 -7.08 4.67 -20.16
N GLY A 366 -6.27 4.00 -20.97
CA GLY A 366 -6.37 2.57 -21.12
C GLY A 366 -5.35 1.97 -22.06
N THR A 367 -5.63 0.74 -22.47
CA THR A 367 -4.76 -0.06 -23.35
C THR A 367 -5.57 -0.61 -24.51
N ILE A 368 -5.00 -0.54 -25.71
CA ILE A 368 -5.47 -1.26 -26.89
C ILE A 368 -4.70 -2.58 -26.96
N LEU A 369 -5.43 -3.69 -26.88
CA LEU A 369 -4.85 -5.02 -26.64
C LEU A 369 -4.44 -5.73 -27.94
N ASP A 370 -5.05 -5.39 -29.07
CA ASP A 370 -4.94 -6.10 -30.35
C ASP A 370 -4.59 -5.18 -31.54
N ALA A 371 -4.06 -3.98 -31.27
CA ALA A 371 -3.65 -3.06 -32.33
C ALA A 371 -2.48 -3.62 -33.16
N PRO A 372 -2.52 -3.53 -34.51
CA PRO A 372 -1.41 -3.93 -35.36
C PRO A 372 -0.11 -3.17 -35.04
N THR A 373 1.03 -3.82 -35.25
CA THR A 373 2.36 -3.25 -34.99
C THR A 373 2.69 -1.99 -35.80
N SER A 374 1.90 -1.69 -36.85
CA SER A 374 2.01 -0.51 -37.70
C SER A 374 1.40 0.76 -37.11
N VAL A 375 0.63 0.67 -36.02
CA VAL A 375 0.05 1.86 -35.37
C VAL A 375 1.13 2.63 -34.59
N ALA A 376 1.38 3.88 -35.00
CA ALA A 376 2.35 4.77 -34.36
C ALA A 376 1.71 5.60 -33.23
N PRO A 377 2.49 6.05 -32.23
CA PRO A 377 2.02 7.03 -31.25
C PRO A 377 1.57 8.32 -31.92
N GLY A 378 0.39 8.82 -31.55
CA GLY A 378 -0.23 9.94 -32.26
C GLY A 378 -1.68 10.18 -31.84
N PRO A 379 -2.29 11.27 -32.35
CA PRO A 379 -3.71 11.55 -32.16
C PRO A 379 -4.54 10.47 -32.86
N VAL A 380 -5.59 10.02 -32.19
CA VAL A 380 -6.54 9.04 -32.70
C VAL A 380 -7.94 9.40 -32.23
N ARG A 381 -8.95 8.79 -32.84
CA ARG A 381 -10.33 8.87 -32.38
C ARG A 381 -10.79 7.47 -31.99
N ILE A 382 -11.52 7.38 -30.89
CA ILE A 382 -12.05 6.11 -30.40
C ILE A 382 -13.56 6.21 -30.24
N SER A 383 -14.26 5.20 -30.74
CA SER A 383 -15.72 5.12 -30.66
C SER A 383 -16.17 3.85 -29.94
N ILE A 384 -17.07 3.98 -28.97
CA ILE A 384 -17.73 2.88 -28.27
C ILE A 384 -19.24 3.17 -28.29
N GLY A 385 -20.03 2.26 -28.86
CA GLY A 385 -21.45 2.50 -29.10
C GLY A 385 -21.66 3.72 -30.02
N THR A 386 -22.40 4.72 -29.54
CA THR A 386 -22.67 5.98 -30.26
C THR A 386 -21.71 7.12 -29.88
N ARG A 387 -20.83 6.91 -28.90
CA ARG A 387 -19.92 7.93 -28.39
C ARG A 387 -18.59 7.85 -29.09
N THR A 388 -18.09 9.00 -29.52
CA THR A 388 -16.82 9.13 -30.24
C THR A 388 -16.02 10.27 -29.64
N VAL A 389 -14.77 10.01 -29.27
CA VAL A 389 -13.91 10.96 -28.56
C VAL A 389 -12.52 11.03 -29.17
N ASP A 390 -11.91 12.20 -29.10
CA ASP A 390 -10.51 12.38 -29.46
C ASP A 390 -9.60 11.88 -28.33
N ALA A 391 -8.54 11.19 -28.73
CA ALA A 391 -7.62 10.52 -27.84
C ALA A 391 -6.20 10.55 -28.40
N ARG A 392 -5.25 10.03 -27.64
CA ARG A 392 -3.87 9.92 -28.07
C ARG A 392 -3.28 8.59 -27.67
N ILE A 393 -2.69 7.91 -28.63
CA ILE A 393 -1.79 6.79 -28.37
C ILE A 393 -0.46 7.37 -27.88
N THR A 394 -0.10 7.05 -26.63
CA THR A 394 1.05 7.65 -25.96
C THR A 394 2.33 6.86 -26.21
N GLU A 395 2.25 5.53 -26.17
CA GLU A 395 3.40 4.65 -26.37
C GLU A 395 2.95 3.24 -26.75
N ARG A 396 3.88 2.48 -27.36
CA ARG A 396 3.75 1.05 -27.55
C ARG A 396 4.52 0.34 -26.44
N THR A 397 3.88 -0.59 -25.76
CA THR A 397 4.49 -1.36 -24.68
C THR A 397 5.43 -2.44 -25.25
N SER A 398 6.37 -2.91 -24.42
CA SER A 398 7.26 -4.02 -24.79
C SER A 398 6.52 -5.34 -25.04
N GLN A 399 5.25 -5.45 -24.65
CA GLN A 399 4.37 -6.60 -24.86
C GLN A 399 3.54 -6.49 -26.14
N GLY A 400 3.71 -5.42 -26.93
CA GLY A 400 3.04 -5.25 -28.22
C GLY A 400 1.68 -4.56 -28.17
N THR A 401 1.22 -4.12 -27.00
CA THR A 401 -0.01 -3.33 -26.81
C THR A 401 0.24 -1.83 -26.92
N HIS A 402 -0.81 -1.03 -27.09
CA HIS A 402 -0.70 0.43 -27.22
C HIS A 402 -1.42 1.14 -26.07
N SER A 403 -0.73 2.05 -25.40
CA SER A 403 -1.31 2.90 -24.35
C SER A 403 -2.09 4.05 -24.99
N ILE A 404 -3.32 4.28 -24.53
CA ILE A 404 -4.20 5.36 -25.00
C ILE A 404 -4.67 6.24 -23.84
N SER A 405 -4.84 7.54 -24.09
CA SER A 405 -5.35 8.50 -23.10
C SER A 405 -6.22 9.58 -23.76
N GLY A 406 -7.15 10.14 -23.00
CA GLY A 406 -7.99 11.26 -23.42
C GLY A 406 -8.43 12.12 -22.25
N ILE A 407 -8.91 13.32 -22.57
CA ILE A 407 -9.42 14.33 -21.62
C ILE A 407 -10.81 14.74 -22.10
N GLY A 408 -11.77 14.81 -21.18
CA GLY A 408 -13.19 15.05 -21.45
C GLY A 408 -14.04 13.83 -21.10
N GLU A 409 -15.32 13.89 -21.44
CA GLU A 409 -16.27 12.80 -21.23
C GLU A 409 -15.75 11.50 -21.87
N PRO A 410 -15.76 10.36 -21.15
CA PRO A 410 -15.21 9.11 -21.68
C PRO A 410 -16.14 8.53 -22.76
N PRO A 411 -15.61 7.66 -23.63
CA PRO A 411 -16.40 7.02 -24.68
C PRO A 411 -17.35 5.93 -24.16
N PHE A 412 -17.35 5.63 -22.86
CA PHE A 412 -18.20 4.61 -22.23
C PHE A 412 -19.18 5.25 -21.24
N ASP A 413 -20.36 4.64 -21.05
CA ASP A 413 -21.36 5.13 -20.09
C ASP A 413 -20.85 5.04 -18.66
N LEU A 414 -21.17 6.06 -17.85
CA LEU A 414 -20.66 6.23 -16.49
C LEU A 414 -21.61 5.72 -15.40
N ASP A 415 -22.83 5.28 -15.73
CA ASP A 415 -23.85 4.90 -14.76
C ASP A 415 -24.39 3.47 -14.99
N GLY A 416 -24.28 2.64 -13.95
CA GLY A 416 -25.10 1.44 -13.78
C GLY A 416 -26.50 1.77 -13.27
N SER A 417 -27.26 2.60 -13.99
CA SER A 417 -28.68 2.86 -13.70
C SER A 417 -29.54 2.47 -14.89
N ASP A 418 -30.18 1.30 -14.81
CA ASP A 418 -31.30 0.92 -15.66
C ASP A 418 -32.44 1.94 -15.48
N GLY A 419 -32.64 2.79 -16.48
CA GLY A 419 -33.83 3.62 -16.63
C GLY A 419 -34.98 2.76 -17.14
N ALA A 420 -35.72 2.14 -16.22
CA ALA A 420 -37.01 1.55 -16.50
C ALA A 420 -37.93 2.57 -17.18
N ALA A 421 -38.45 2.18 -18.34
CA ALA A 421 -39.47 2.90 -19.08
C ALA A 421 -40.68 3.20 -18.19
N VAL A 422 -40.99 4.49 -18.01
CA VAL A 422 -42.34 4.92 -17.64
C VAL A 422 -42.91 5.65 -18.85
N SER A 423 -43.75 4.91 -19.56
CA SER A 423 -44.78 5.44 -20.45
C SER A 423 -45.65 6.43 -19.68
N ALA A 424 -45.75 7.66 -20.18
CA ALA A 424 -46.82 8.58 -19.85
C ALA A 424 -47.44 9.07 -21.16
N ALA A 425 -48.72 8.78 -21.30
CA ALA A 425 -49.57 9.10 -22.41
C ALA A 425 -49.61 10.60 -22.73
N GLY A 426 -49.66 10.88 -24.03
CA GLY A 426 -50.01 12.14 -24.67
C GLY A 426 -50.27 11.85 -26.13
#